data_AF-A0A383CI91-F1
#
_entry.id   AF-A0A383CI91-F1
#
_cell.length_a   1.000
_cell.length_b   1.000
_cell.length_c   1.000
_cell.angle_alpha   90.00
_cell.angle_beta   90.00
_cell.angle_gamma   90.00
#
_symmetry.space_group_name_H-M   'P 1'
#
loop_
_entity.id
_entity.type
_entity.pdbx_description
1 polymer ?
#
loop_
_entity_poly.entity_id
_entity_poly.type
_entity_poly.pdbx_seq_one_letter_code
_entity_poly.pdbx_strand_id
1 'polypeptide(L)'
;MYQSIWYDNYKKKFHLWDDKAGYRVIPYRPYAYVKHSNGTHVSLYGDRLKKVFDFDKEDPHLFESDVPPTTRFLIDQYGNSDDVSEGHRLVFIDIEVEVTEGFPDVSKAQNAITAITIWDKIIDTYFTYVLDPKKQIKNYIKGNVEVELFSTEYEMLNKFFQKYMEIRPTIISGWNSDFFDVPYLYNRAVSVLGSSVAGLLSPISKVQWSDYKSRYVIAGVSCLDYFALYRKFSFI
;
A
#
# COMPACT_ATOMS: atom_id res chain seq x y z
N MET A 1 -7.36 15.39 6.36
CA MET A 1 -6.24 15.09 5.47
C MET A 1 -6.45 13.70 4.88
N TYR A 2 -5.50 13.14 4.12
CA TYR A 2 -5.67 11.81 3.51
C TYR A 2 -4.69 10.79 4.11
N GLN A 3 -5.18 9.57 4.30
CA GLN A 3 -4.38 8.42 4.72
C GLN A 3 -3.78 7.69 3.52
N SER A 4 -4.49 7.63 2.40
CA SER A 4 -4.04 6.99 1.16
C SER A 4 -4.83 7.50 -0.04
N ILE A 5 -4.23 7.41 -1.23
CA ILE A 5 -4.88 7.74 -2.51
C ILE A 5 -4.44 6.76 -3.58
N TRP A 6 -5.37 6.38 -4.45
CA TRP A 6 -5.11 5.55 -5.61
C TRP A 6 -5.83 6.08 -6.83
N TYR A 7 -5.11 6.22 -7.94
CA TYR A 7 -5.69 6.64 -9.21
C TYR A 7 -5.94 5.42 -10.10
N ASP A 8 -7.21 5.14 -10.40
CA ASP A 8 -7.59 4.18 -11.42
C ASP A 8 -7.62 4.90 -12.78
N ASN A 9 -6.52 4.77 -13.53
CA ASN A 9 -6.37 5.42 -14.83
C ASN A 9 -7.32 4.85 -15.90
N TYR A 10 -7.77 3.59 -15.76
CA TYR A 10 -8.70 2.98 -16.71
C TYR A 10 -10.10 3.51 -16.49
N LYS A 11 -10.55 3.57 -15.23
CA LYS A 11 -11.89 4.10 -14.87
C LYS A 11 -11.93 5.61 -14.66
N LYS A 12 -10.80 6.29 -14.80
CA LYS A 12 -10.64 7.75 -14.61
C LYS A 12 -11.26 8.24 -13.30
N LYS A 13 -10.88 7.60 -12.19
CA LYS A 13 -11.38 7.95 -10.86
C LYS A 13 -10.31 7.77 -9.78
N PHE A 14 -10.41 8.55 -8.72
CA PHE A 14 -9.63 8.36 -7.51
C PHE A 14 -10.39 7.52 -6.50
N HIS A 15 -9.63 6.69 -5.81
CA HIS A 15 -9.99 6.05 -4.56
C HIS A 15 -9.22 6.80 -3.47
N LEU A 16 -9.94 7.48 -2.59
CA LEU A 16 -9.37 8.34 -1.55
C LEU A 16 -9.77 7.77 -0.19
N TRP A 17 -8.79 7.54 0.68
CA TRP A 17 -9.00 7.25 2.09
C TRP A 17 -8.70 8.52 2.88
N ASP A 18 -9.74 9.27 3.20
CA ASP A 18 -9.69 10.49 4.01
C ASP A 18 -9.76 10.14 5.50
N ASP A 19 -9.02 10.86 6.34
CA ASP A 19 -8.97 10.59 7.79
C ASP A 19 -10.30 10.91 8.52
N LYS A 20 -11.10 11.85 7.99
CA LYS A 20 -12.36 12.29 8.58
C LYS A 20 -13.56 11.77 7.78
N ALA A 21 -13.52 11.94 6.46
CA ALA A 21 -14.61 11.54 5.57
C ALA A 21 -14.58 10.06 5.20
N GLY A 22 -13.50 9.33 5.54
CA GLY A 22 -13.33 7.93 5.20
C GLY A 22 -13.11 7.69 3.70
N TYR A 23 -13.46 6.48 3.25
CA TYR A 23 -13.23 6.05 1.87
C TYR A 23 -14.24 6.66 0.89
N ARG A 24 -13.74 7.30 -0.17
CA ARG A 24 -14.52 7.94 -1.23
C ARG A 24 -14.00 7.56 -2.61
N VAL A 25 -14.92 7.45 -3.58
CA VAL A 25 -14.59 7.25 -4.99
C VAL A 25 -15.00 8.49 -5.77
N ILE A 26 -14.05 9.15 -6.41
CA ILE A 26 -14.23 10.48 -6.98
C ILE A 26 -13.85 10.44 -8.46
N PRO A 27 -14.77 10.73 -9.41
CA PRO A 27 -14.44 10.85 -10.82
C PRO A 27 -13.35 11.91 -11.05
N TYR A 28 -12.43 11.65 -11.98
CA TYR A 28 -11.38 12.59 -12.32
C TYR A 28 -11.45 12.99 -13.79
N ARG A 29 -11.52 14.30 -14.01
CA ARG A 29 -11.32 14.90 -15.33
C ARG A 29 -9.99 15.66 -15.32
N PRO A 30 -8.96 15.20 -16.05
CA PRO A 30 -7.71 15.92 -16.19
C PRO A 30 -7.95 17.35 -16.69
N TYR A 31 -7.13 18.28 -16.21
CA TYR A 31 -7.13 19.65 -16.67
C TYR A 31 -5.71 20.19 -16.75
N ALA A 32 -5.54 21.22 -17.56
CA ALA A 32 -4.33 22.02 -17.68
C ALA A 32 -4.71 23.51 -17.74
N TYR A 33 -3.73 24.39 -17.92
CA TYR A 33 -3.98 25.81 -18.11
C TYR A 33 -3.31 26.33 -19.39
N VAL A 34 -3.93 27.32 -20.01
CA VAL A 34 -3.40 28.02 -21.21
C VAL A 34 -3.44 29.52 -21.00
N LYS A 35 -2.52 30.25 -21.64
CA LYS A 35 -2.54 31.73 -21.63
C LYS A 35 -3.83 32.24 -22.25
N HIS A 36 -4.50 33.15 -21.56
CA HIS A 36 -5.74 33.73 -22.01
C HIS A 36 -5.95 35.10 -21.36
N SER A 37 -6.24 36.13 -22.16
CA SER A 37 -6.42 37.51 -21.68
C SER A 37 -7.47 37.62 -20.57
N ASN A 38 -8.61 36.94 -20.73
CA ASN A 38 -9.68 36.89 -19.72
C ASN A 38 -9.51 35.75 -18.70
N GLY A 39 -8.32 35.16 -18.58
CA GLY A 39 -8.01 34.14 -17.59
C GLY A 39 -8.17 34.66 -16.16
N THR A 40 -8.60 33.78 -15.25
CA THR A 40 -8.78 34.10 -13.81
C THR A 40 -7.65 33.58 -12.93
N HIS A 41 -6.75 32.76 -13.49
CA HIS A 41 -5.59 32.23 -12.78
C HIS A 41 -4.34 32.99 -13.25
N VAL A 42 -3.28 32.98 -12.45
CA VAL A 42 -2.02 33.69 -12.76
C VAL A 42 -0.87 32.70 -12.64
N SER A 43 -0.02 32.63 -13.67
CA SER A 43 1.19 31.81 -13.66
C SER A 43 2.25 32.39 -12.72
N LEU A 44 3.30 31.63 -12.40
CA LEU A 44 4.48 32.15 -11.69
C LEU A 44 5.17 33.32 -12.41
N TYR A 45 4.95 33.46 -13.72
CA TYR A 45 5.51 34.53 -14.56
C TYR A 45 4.57 35.74 -14.72
N GLY A 46 3.39 35.71 -14.07
CA GLY A 46 2.39 36.78 -14.18
C GLY A 46 1.46 36.67 -15.39
N ASP A 47 1.50 35.57 -16.15
CA ASP A 47 0.58 35.36 -17.27
C ASP A 47 -0.85 35.09 -16.77
N ARG A 48 -1.85 35.68 -17.42
CA ARG A 48 -3.26 35.33 -17.16
C ARG A 48 -3.59 34.00 -17.83
N LEU A 49 -4.13 33.07 -17.05
CA LEU A 49 -4.38 31.69 -17.45
C LEU A 49 -5.87 31.30 -17.33
N LYS A 50 -6.32 30.46 -18.26
CA LYS A 50 -7.65 29.82 -18.25
C LYS A 50 -7.48 28.31 -18.09
N LYS A 51 -8.27 27.71 -17.19
CA LYS A 51 -8.36 26.25 -17.01
C LYS A 51 -9.04 25.62 -18.23
N VAL A 52 -8.44 24.55 -18.76
CA VAL A 52 -8.96 23.78 -19.90
C VAL A 52 -8.96 22.29 -19.57
N PHE A 53 -9.95 21.57 -20.10
CA PHE A 53 -10.12 20.13 -19.86
C PHE A 53 -9.86 19.27 -21.10
N ASP A 54 -10.02 19.88 -22.28
CA ASP A 54 -9.77 19.25 -23.56
C ASP A 54 -8.56 19.97 -24.15
N PHE A 55 -7.43 19.26 -24.21
CA PHE A 55 -6.14 19.79 -24.63
C PHE A 55 -5.28 18.69 -25.24
N ASP A 56 -4.40 19.07 -26.16
CA ASP A 56 -3.36 18.18 -26.69
C ASP A 56 -2.19 18.15 -25.70
N LYS A 57 -1.83 16.97 -25.19
CA LYS A 57 -0.76 16.84 -24.20
C LYS A 57 0.62 17.20 -24.74
N GLU A 58 0.79 17.17 -26.06
CA GLU A 58 2.04 17.53 -26.72
C GLU A 58 2.18 19.04 -26.95
N ASP A 59 1.15 19.84 -26.62
CA ASP A 59 1.21 21.29 -26.72
C ASP A 59 2.21 21.87 -25.68
N PRO A 60 3.35 22.44 -26.13
CA PRO A 60 4.38 22.97 -25.24
C PRO A 60 3.95 24.26 -24.52
N HIS A 61 2.80 24.84 -24.87
CA HIS A 61 2.27 26.05 -24.24
C HIS A 61 1.31 25.76 -23.08
N LEU A 62 1.07 24.48 -22.79
CA LEU A 62 0.30 24.09 -21.62
C LEU A 62 1.09 24.37 -20.34
N PHE A 63 0.38 24.92 -19.38
CA PHE A 63 0.85 25.03 -18.02
C PHE A 63 0.29 23.85 -17.24
N GLU A 64 1.15 23.25 -16.43
CA GLU A 64 0.74 22.36 -15.35
C GLU A 64 0.08 21.04 -15.83
N SER A 65 0.21 20.72 -17.13
CA SER A 65 -0.28 19.50 -17.78
C SER A 65 0.52 18.25 -17.42
N ASP A 66 1.76 18.44 -16.97
CA ASP A 66 2.74 17.43 -16.57
C ASP A 66 2.60 17.03 -15.09
N VAL A 67 1.81 17.78 -14.30
CA VAL A 67 1.60 17.47 -12.88
C VAL A 67 0.91 16.11 -12.74
N PRO A 68 1.49 15.16 -11.97
CA PRO A 68 0.89 13.85 -11.78
C PRO A 68 -0.54 13.94 -11.24
N PRO A 69 -1.49 13.12 -11.72
CA PRO A 69 -2.90 13.18 -11.32
C PRO A 69 -3.12 13.15 -9.81
N THR A 70 -2.39 12.31 -9.08
CA THR A 70 -2.51 12.23 -7.62
C THR A 70 -2.04 13.52 -6.95
N THR A 71 -0.90 14.09 -7.37
CA THR A 71 -0.38 15.36 -6.85
C THR A 71 -1.38 16.49 -7.09
N ARG A 72 -1.86 16.60 -8.33
CA ARG A 72 -2.90 17.53 -8.75
C ARG A 72 -4.13 17.45 -7.85
N PHE A 73 -4.67 16.25 -7.68
CA PHE A 73 -5.85 16.02 -6.88
C PHE A 73 -5.65 16.40 -5.41
N LEU A 74 -4.50 16.04 -4.83
CA LEU A 74 -4.20 16.35 -3.44
C LEU A 74 -4.02 17.85 -3.20
N ILE A 75 -3.41 18.58 -4.13
CA ILE A 75 -3.33 20.06 -4.07
C ILE A 75 -4.74 20.65 -4.10
N ASP A 76 -5.60 20.19 -5.00
CA ASP A 76 -6.97 20.71 -5.11
C ASP A 76 -7.82 20.45 -3.85
N GLN A 77 -7.58 19.34 -3.15
CA GLN A 77 -8.35 18.97 -1.95
C GLN A 77 -7.75 19.50 -0.64
N TYR A 78 -6.42 19.56 -0.54
CA TYR A 78 -5.72 19.78 0.73
C TYR A 78 -4.62 20.85 0.65
N GLY A 79 -4.39 21.50 -0.49
CA GLY A 79 -3.27 22.43 -0.69
C GLY A 79 -3.28 23.69 0.19
N ASN A 80 -4.33 23.92 0.97
CA ASN A 80 -4.44 25.03 1.93
C ASN A 80 -4.17 24.61 3.38
N SER A 81 -3.74 23.37 3.64
CA SER A 81 -3.46 22.84 4.97
C SER A 81 -2.15 22.06 4.97
N ASP A 82 -1.35 22.28 6.02
CA ASP A 82 -0.12 21.52 6.31
C ASP A 82 -0.34 20.49 7.44
N ASP A 83 -1.60 20.26 7.84
CA ASP A 83 -1.91 19.30 8.89
C ASP A 83 -1.52 17.88 8.44
N VAL A 84 -1.17 17.02 9.40
CA VAL A 84 -0.94 15.59 9.13
C VAL A 84 -2.24 14.81 9.21
N SER A 85 -2.35 13.70 8.48
CA SER A 85 -3.48 12.80 8.61
C SER A 85 -3.44 11.98 9.90
N GLU A 86 -4.62 11.74 10.45
CA GLU A 86 -4.81 11.03 11.71
C GLU A 86 -5.37 9.62 11.48
N GLY A 87 -5.42 8.80 12.53
CA GLY A 87 -6.10 7.50 12.52
C GLY A 87 -5.40 6.41 11.71
N HIS A 88 -4.10 6.57 11.44
CA HIS A 88 -3.30 5.55 10.76
C HIS A 88 -3.19 4.27 11.59
N ARG A 89 -3.32 3.13 10.91
CA ARG A 89 -3.15 1.80 11.49
C ARG A 89 -1.86 1.21 10.94
N LEU A 90 -0.83 1.25 11.77
CA LEU A 90 0.52 0.78 11.45
C LEU A 90 0.67 -0.68 11.87
N VAL A 91 1.19 -1.49 10.96
CA VAL A 91 1.62 -2.85 11.28
C VAL A 91 3.06 -3.08 10.86
N PHE A 92 3.76 -3.93 11.61
CA PHE A 92 5.02 -4.53 11.16
C PHE A 92 4.77 -5.98 10.79
N ILE A 93 5.25 -6.40 9.64
CA ILE A 93 5.12 -7.77 9.13
C ILE A 93 6.51 -8.35 8.91
N ASP A 94 6.66 -9.63 9.26
CA ASP A 94 7.85 -10.44 9.05
C ASP A 94 7.41 -11.89 8.78
N ILE A 95 8.04 -12.55 7.80
CA ILE A 95 7.75 -13.95 7.44
C ILE A 95 8.98 -14.83 7.54
N GLU A 96 8.74 -16.10 7.85
CA GLU A 96 9.73 -17.16 7.75
C GLU A 96 9.32 -18.14 6.65
N VAL A 97 10.29 -18.55 5.85
CA VAL A 97 10.08 -19.42 4.69
C VAL A 97 11.01 -20.61 4.79
N GLU A 98 10.50 -21.80 4.49
CA GLU A 98 11.33 -23.00 4.42
C GLU A 98 12.46 -22.84 3.40
N VAL A 99 13.69 -23.18 3.77
CA VAL A 99 14.84 -23.15 2.87
C VAL A 99 15.12 -24.58 2.39
N THR A 100 14.88 -24.83 1.09
CA THR A 100 15.18 -26.13 0.46
C THR A 100 16.47 -26.05 -0.34
N GLU A 101 16.46 -25.33 -1.46
CA GLU A 101 17.60 -25.13 -2.35
C GLU A 101 17.86 -23.62 -2.57
N GLY A 102 18.92 -23.09 -1.97
CA GLY A 102 19.31 -21.69 -2.13
C GLY A 102 18.36 -20.70 -1.44
N PHE A 103 18.52 -19.41 -1.75
CA PHE A 103 17.70 -18.35 -1.18
C PHE A 103 16.30 -18.35 -1.82
N PRO A 104 15.20 -18.21 -1.04
CA PRO A 104 13.85 -18.23 -1.58
C PRO A 104 13.59 -17.12 -2.62
N ASP A 105 13.14 -17.53 -3.82
CA ASP A 105 12.83 -16.61 -4.92
C ASP A 105 11.42 -16.01 -4.72
N VAL A 106 11.36 -14.71 -4.45
CA VAL A 106 10.11 -13.96 -4.19
C VAL A 106 9.14 -13.97 -5.38
N SER A 107 9.64 -14.09 -6.61
CA SER A 107 8.80 -14.11 -7.81
C SER A 107 8.10 -15.45 -7.98
N LYS A 108 8.78 -16.55 -7.60
CA LYS A 108 8.25 -17.91 -7.72
C LYS A 108 7.49 -18.37 -6.48
N ALA A 109 7.92 -17.93 -5.29
CA ALA A 109 7.34 -18.24 -3.99
C ALA A 109 7.00 -19.74 -3.79
N GLN A 110 7.94 -20.62 -4.17
CA GLN A 110 7.71 -22.07 -4.24
C GLN A 110 7.69 -22.74 -2.87
N ASN A 111 8.46 -22.21 -1.94
CA ASN A 111 8.63 -22.78 -0.61
C ASN A 111 7.51 -22.30 0.33
N ALA A 112 7.14 -23.17 1.27
CA ALA A 112 6.09 -22.85 2.23
C ALA A 112 6.52 -21.71 3.16
N ILE A 113 5.60 -20.80 3.45
CA ILE A 113 5.74 -19.90 4.59
C ILE A 113 5.53 -20.77 5.84
N THR A 114 6.53 -20.77 6.73
CA THR A 114 6.53 -21.58 7.96
C THR A 114 6.09 -20.78 9.17
N ALA A 115 6.28 -19.46 9.15
CA ALA A 115 5.70 -18.55 10.12
C ALA A 115 5.43 -17.19 9.50
N ILE A 116 4.44 -16.48 10.05
CA ILE A 116 4.18 -15.09 9.73
C ILE A 116 3.79 -14.36 11.02
N THR A 117 4.43 -13.23 11.28
CA THR A 117 4.11 -12.37 12.42
C THR A 117 3.62 -11.02 11.93
N ILE A 118 2.54 -10.53 12.53
CA ILE A 118 2.07 -9.17 12.38
C ILE A 118 1.97 -8.51 13.76
N TRP A 119 2.68 -7.41 13.95
CA TRP A 119 2.52 -6.56 15.13
C TRP A 119 1.56 -5.43 14.83
N ASP A 120 0.45 -5.37 15.56
CA ASP A 120 -0.52 -4.28 15.50
C ASP A 120 -0.15 -3.19 16.51
N LYS A 121 0.23 -2.02 16.00
CA LYS A 121 0.65 -0.87 16.81
C LYS A 121 -0.46 -0.35 17.73
N ILE A 122 -1.73 -0.49 17.34
CA ILE A 122 -2.86 0.12 18.07
C ILE A 122 -3.10 -0.58 19.40
N ILE A 123 -3.12 -1.91 19.38
CA ILE A 123 -3.34 -2.73 20.55
C ILE A 123 -2.04 -3.28 21.15
N ASP A 124 -0.90 -2.88 20.57
CA ASP A 124 0.44 -3.30 20.96
C ASP A 124 0.57 -4.82 21.10
N THR A 125 0.08 -5.57 20.11
CA THR A 125 0.01 -7.04 20.16
C THR A 125 0.64 -7.66 18.92
N TYR A 126 1.45 -8.69 19.13
CA TYR A 126 2.01 -9.54 18.08
C TYR A 126 1.10 -10.74 17.87
N PHE A 127 0.65 -10.94 16.63
CA PHE A 127 -0.02 -12.15 16.20
C PHE A 127 0.94 -12.95 15.33
N THR A 128 1.34 -14.12 15.83
CA THR A 128 2.25 -15.04 15.13
C THR A 128 1.50 -16.30 14.75
N TYR A 129 1.50 -16.61 13.46
CA TYR A 129 0.88 -17.81 12.89
C TYR A 129 2.00 -18.73 12.40
N VAL A 130 1.99 -19.98 12.85
CA VAL A 130 3.08 -20.94 12.58
C VAL A 130 2.55 -22.23 11.99
N LEU A 131 3.25 -22.76 11.00
CA LEU A 131 3.00 -24.05 10.38
C LEU A 131 3.62 -25.16 11.24
N ASP A 132 2.78 -26.00 11.85
CA ASP A 132 3.18 -27.19 12.62
C ASP A 132 2.37 -28.42 12.18
N PRO A 133 2.72 -29.05 11.04
CA PRO A 133 1.98 -30.19 10.49
C PRO A 133 1.97 -31.41 11.42
N LYS A 134 2.95 -31.50 12.32
CA LYS A 134 3.09 -32.61 13.28
C LYS A 134 2.37 -32.34 14.61
N LYS A 135 1.77 -31.16 14.80
CA LYS A 135 1.02 -30.76 16.01
C LYS A 135 1.83 -30.97 17.29
N GLN A 136 3.11 -30.62 17.24
CA GLN A 136 4.04 -30.74 18.36
C GLN A 136 3.81 -29.65 19.42
N ILE A 137 3.27 -28.50 19.02
CA ILE A 137 3.08 -27.33 19.87
C ILE A 137 1.58 -26.99 19.94
N LYS A 138 1.12 -26.49 21.09
CA LYS A 138 -0.24 -25.97 21.28
C LYS A 138 -0.25 -24.45 21.22
N ASN A 139 -1.38 -23.85 20.83
CA ASN A 139 -1.56 -22.40 20.86
C ASN A 139 -1.29 -21.84 22.25
N TYR A 140 -0.66 -20.68 22.32
CA TYR A 140 -0.32 -20.04 23.58
C TYR A 140 -0.26 -18.52 23.45
N ILE A 141 -0.36 -17.86 24.61
CA ILE A 141 -0.18 -16.41 24.73
C ILE A 141 0.93 -16.18 25.73
N LYS A 142 1.86 -15.28 25.41
CA LYS A 142 2.96 -14.87 26.28
C LYS A 142 3.08 -13.35 26.26
N GLY A 143 2.56 -12.70 27.29
CA GLY A 143 2.52 -11.23 27.34
C GLY A 143 1.60 -10.71 26.23
N ASN A 144 2.14 -9.82 25.38
CA ASN A 144 1.44 -9.26 24.22
C ASN A 144 1.71 -10.04 22.93
N VAL A 145 2.12 -11.32 23.02
CA VAL A 145 2.36 -12.19 21.88
C VAL A 145 1.35 -13.33 21.89
N GLU A 146 0.51 -13.39 20.87
CA GLU A 146 -0.42 -14.49 20.61
C GLU A 146 0.14 -15.38 19.51
N VAL A 147 0.29 -16.67 19.81
CA VAL A 147 0.84 -17.67 18.88
C VAL A 147 -0.20 -18.74 18.59
N GLU A 148 -0.61 -18.85 17.32
CA GLU A 148 -1.52 -19.89 16.82
C GLU A 148 -0.78 -20.83 15.86
N LEU A 149 -0.94 -22.14 16.07
CA LEU A 149 -0.29 -23.19 15.31
C LEU A 149 -1.30 -23.84 14.35
N PHE A 150 -0.89 -24.08 13.11
CA PHE A 150 -1.74 -24.61 12.05
C PHE A 150 -1.15 -25.88 11.45
N SER A 151 -2.02 -26.82 11.07
CA SER A 151 -1.58 -28.08 10.46
C SER A 151 -1.22 -27.93 8.99
N THR A 152 -1.80 -26.93 8.33
CA THR A 152 -1.59 -26.65 6.91
C THR A 152 -1.30 -25.18 6.68
N GLU A 153 -0.49 -24.89 5.66
CA GLU A 153 -0.19 -23.51 5.24
C GLU A 153 -1.47 -22.78 4.79
N TYR A 154 -2.40 -23.52 4.17
CA TYR A 154 -3.70 -22.98 3.73
C TYR A 154 -4.49 -22.38 4.90
N GLU A 155 -4.60 -23.09 6.03
CA GLU A 155 -5.29 -22.59 7.23
C GLU A 155 -4.56 -21.41 7.85
N MET A 156 -3.22 -21.50 7.93
CA MET A 156 -2.36 -20.45 8.49
C MET A 156 -2.52 -19.13 7.72
N LEU A 157 -2.40 -19.18 6.39
CA LEU A 157 -2.52 -17.99 5.55
C LEU A 157 -3.95 -17.43 5.57
N ASN A 158 -4.99 -18.27 5.58
CA ASN A 158 -6.37 -17.79 5.74
C ASN A 158 -6.54 -17.03 7.06
N LYS A 159 -6.03 -17.56 8.17
CA LYS A 159 -6.09 -16.87 9.47
C LYS A 159 -5.35 -15.53 9.43
N PHE A 160 -4.16 -15.49 8.83
CA PHE A 160 -3.42 -14.25 8.63
C PHE A 160 -4.27 -13.22 7.87
N PHE A 161 -4.87 -13.58 6.74
CA PHE A 161 -5.70 -12.66 5.96
C PHE A 161 -6.96 -12.21 6.72
N GLN A 162 -7.58 -13.09 7.53
CA GLN A 162 -8.68 -12.70 8.41
C GLN A 162 -8.25 -11.63 9.42
N LYS A 163 -7.11 -11.83 10.11
CA LYS A 163 -6.58 -10.84 11.06
C LYS A 163 -6.17 -9.55 10.35
N TYR A 164 -5.51 -9.65 9.20
CA TYR A 164 -5.15 -8.49 8.40
C TYR A 164 -6.39 -7.65 8.01
N MET A 165 -7.47 -8.31 7.61
CA MET A 165 -8.76 -7.67 7.30
C MET A 165 -9.49 -7.12 8.52
N GLU A 166 -9.27 -7.67 9.71
CA GLU A 166 -9.78 -7.12 10.97
C GLU A 166 -9.06 -5.80 11.31
N ILE A 167 -7.73 -5.81 11.25
CA ILE A 167 -6.86 -4.66 11.52
C ILE A 167 -7.08 -3.56 10.48
N ARG A 168 -7.20 -3.93 9.19
CA ARG A 168 -7.31 -3.03 8.03
C ARG A 168 -6.15 -2.01 7.98
N PRO A 169 -4.89 -2.45 7.97
CA PRO A 169 -3.75 -1.54 8.09
C PRO A 169 -3.76 -0.49 6.98
N THR A 170 -3.33 0.72 7.32
CA THR A 170 -3.09 1.81 6.36
C THR A 170 -1.62 1.93 6.02
N ILE A 171 -0.75 1.41 6.89
CA ILE A 171 0.71 1.42 6.72
C ILE A 171 1.22 0.02 7.07
N ILE A 172 2.01 -0.55 6.15
CA ILE A 172 2.81 -1.75 6.42
C ILE A 172 4.27 -1.33 6.49
N SER A 173 4.97 -1.82 7.50
CA SER A 173 6.42 -1.71 7.64
C SER A 173 7.03 -3.07 7.98
N GLY A 174 8.34 -3.12 8.10
CA GLY A 174 9.14 -4.34 8.27
C GLY A 174 10.56 -4.09 7.79
N TRP A 175 11.45 -5.07 7.95
CA TRP A 175 12.83 -4.95 7.51
C TRP A 175 13.03 -5.68 6.19
N ASN A 176 13.29 -4.96 5.10
CA ASN A 176 13.30 -5.54 3.74
C ASN A 176 11.92 -6.05 3.27
N SER A 177 10.85 -5.60 3.92
CA SER A 177 9.47 -6.01 3.64
C SER A 177 9.00 -5.66 2.22
N ASP A 178 9.52 -4.57 1.64
CA ASP A 178 9.12 -4.15 0.29
C ASP A 178 9.66 -5.09 -0.80
N PHE A 179 10.76 -5.79 -0.52
CA PHE A 179 11.48 -6.61 -1.51
C PHE A 179 11.48 -8.11 -1.20
N PHE A 180 11.16 -8.50 0.03
CA PHE A 180 11.04 -9.91 0.42
C PHE A 180 9.64 -10.25 0.94
N ASP A 181 9.28 -9.82 2.14
CA ASP A 181 8.09 -10.30 2.86
C ASP A 181 6.80 -10.08 2.07
N VAL A 182 6.51 -8.84 1.64
CA VAL A 182 5.27 -8.52 0.94
C VAL A 182 5.20 -9.20 -0.44
N PRO A 183 6.25 -9.15 -1.30
CA PRO A 183 6.24 -9.89 -2.55
C PRO A 183 6.09 -11.40 -2.39
N TYR A 184 6.84 -12.00 -1.47
CA TYR A 184 6.79 -13.45 -1.24
C TYR A 184 5.42 -13.86 -0.70
N LEU A 185 4.89 -13.16 0.31
CA LEU A 185 3.56 -13.39 0.88
C LEU A 185 2.46 -13.29 -0.17
N TYR A 186 2.47 -12.24 -0.99
CA TYR A 186 1.45 -12.06 -2.02
C TYR A 186 1.50 -13.19 -3.05
N ASN A 187 2.68 -13.51 -3.58
CA ASN A 187 2.83 -14.57 -4.59
C ASN A 187 2.49 -15.95 -4.03
N ARG A 188 2.93 -16.24 -2.80
CA ARG A 188 2.57 -17.50 -2.12
C ARG A 188 1.06 -17.59 -1.89
N ALA A 189 0.44 -16.53 -1.41
CA ALA A 189 -1.00 -16.48 -1.20
C ALA A 189 -1.78 -16.66 -2.51
N VAL A 190 -1.29 -16.12 -3.64
CA VAL A 190 -1.90 -16.39 -4.95
C VAL A 190 -1.88 -17.89 -5.27
N SER A 191 -0.76 -18.57 -5.04
CA SER A 191 -0.63 -20.00 -5.33
C SER A 191 -1.41 -20.90 -4.38
N VAL A 192 -1.48 -20.55 -3.09
CA VAL A 192 -2.10 -21.40 -2.05
C VAL A 192 -3.59 -21.09 -1.86
N LEU A 193 -3.98 -19.81 -1.88
CA LEU A 193 -5.35 -19.35 -1.57
C LEU A 193 -6.10 -18.79 -2.79
N GLY A 194 -5.39 -18.50 -3.88
CA GLY A 194 -5.93 -17.85 -5.06
C GLY A 194 -5.83 -16.32 -5.00
N SER A 195 -5.87 -15.69 -6.19
CA SER A 195 -5.68 -14.25 -6.35
C SER A 195 -6.74 -13.40 -5.64
N SER A 196 -7.97 -13.90 -5.51
CA SER A 196 -9.04 -13.20 -4.79
C SER A 196 -8.70 -12.97 -3.32
N VAL A 197 -8.14 -13.98 -2.65
CA VAL A 197 -7.74 -13.88 -1.23
C VAL A 197 -6.45 -13.09 -1.09
N ALA A 198 -5.45 -13.36 -1.93
CA ALA A 198 -4.20 -12.59 -1.92
C ALA A 198 -4.44 -11.08 -2.16
N GLY A 199 -5.41 -10.74 -2.99
CA GLY A 199 -5.82 -9.36 -3.25
C GLY A 199 -6.34 -8.61 -2.02
N LEU A 200 -6.77 -9.31 -0.96
CA LEU A 200 -7.28 -8.72 0.28
C LEU A 200 -6.21 -7.95 1.08
N LEU A 201 -4.93 -8.03 0.69
CA LEU A 201 -3.92 -7.06 1.13
C LEU A 201 -4.36 -5.62 0.83
N SER A 202 -5.12 -5.40 -0.24
CA SER A 202 -5.72 -4.12 -0.57
C SER A 202 -7.19 -4.06 -0.13
N PRO A 203 -7.66 -2.97 0.52
CA PRO A 203 -9.08 -2.75 0.82
C PRO A 203 -10.00 -2.69 -0.41
N ILE A 204 -9.45 -2.55 -1.62
CA ILE A 204 -10.22 -2.59 -2.88
C ILE A 204 -9.77 -3.75 -3.79
N SER A 205 -9.11 -4.75 -3.22
CA SER A 205 -8.59 -5.94 -3.91
C SER A 205 -7.68 -5.60 -5.10
N LYS A 206 -6.91 -4.51 -5.01
CA LYS A 206 -6.00 -4.05 -6.05
C LYS A 206 -4.56 -4.04 -5.53
N VAL A 207 -3.84 -5.11 -5.87
CA VAL A 207 -2.40 -5.23 -5.69
C VAL A 207 -1.77 -5.31 -7.08
N GLN A 208 -0.76 -4.48 -7.36
CA GLN A 208 -0.12 -4.45 -8.68
C GLN A 208 1.39 -4.43 -8.54
N TRP A 209 2.09 -5.19 -9.40
CA TRP A 209 3.53 -5.04 -9.53
C TRP A 209 3.85 -3.70 -10.19
N SER A 210 4.87 -3.00 -9.70
CA SER A 210 5.40 -1.79 -10.32
C SER A 210 6.83 -2.06 -10.79
N ASP A 211 7.04 -2.10 -12.11
CA ASP A 211 8.38 -2.31 -12.67
C ASP A 211 9.35 -1.21 -12.24
N TYR A 212 8.89 0.04 -12.27
CA TYR A 212 9.66 1.21 -11.84
C TYR A 212 10.15 1.10 -10.38
N LYS A 213 9.30 0.59 -9.48
CA LYS A 213 9.66 0.42 -8.06
C LYS A 213 10.25 -0.97 -7.76
N SER A 214 10.18 -1.90 -8.71
CA SER A 214 10.53 -3.32 -8.55
C SER A 214 9.91 -3.96 -7.30
N ARG A 215 8.63 -3.65 -7.04
CA ARG A 215 7.86 -4.17 -5.90
C ARG A 215 6.36 -4.07 -6.13
N TYR A 216 5.57 -4.75 -5.29
CA TYR A 216 4.13 -4.59 -5.27
C TYR A 216 3.71 -3.24 -4.68
N VAL A 217 2.65 -2.67 -5.26
CA VAL A 217 1.94 -1.50 -4.76
C VAL A 217 0.53 -1.95 -4.40
N ILE A 218 0.15 -1.71 -3.14
CA ILE A 218 -1.13 -2.12 -2.57
C ILE A 218 -2.03 -0.89 -2.50
N ALA A 219 -3.09 -0.85 -3.31
CA ALA A 219 -3.98 0.32 -3.30
C ALA A 219 -4.65 0.47 -1.93
N GLY A 220 -4.58 1.66 -1.33
CA GLY A 220 -5.14 1.92 0.00
C GLY A 220 -4.19 1.65 1.17
N VAL A 221 -3.00 1.09 0.93
CA VAL A 221 -2.03 0.77 1.98
C VAL A 221 -0.64 1.30 1.59
N SER A 222 -0.03 2.08 2.46
CA SER A 222 1.31 2.62 2.25
C SER A 222 2.36 1.65 2.78
N CYS A 223 3.15 1.03 1.89
CA CYS A 223 4.30 0.23 2.30
C CYS A 223 5.51 1.15 2.54
N LEU A 224 5.98 1.19 3.78
CA LEU A 224 7.11 1.98 4.25
C LEU A 224 8.16 1.04 4.85
N ASP A 225 9.01 0.46 4.01
CA ASP A 225 10.09 -0.43 4.46
C ASP A 225 11.04 0.27 5.44
N TYR A 226 11.20 -0.31 6.62
CA TYR A 226 11.96 0.26 7.70
C TYR A 226 13.45 0.30 7.41
N PHE A 227 13.99 -0.63 6.62
CA PHE A 227 15.38 -0.58 6.16
C PHE A 227 15.61 0.62 5.24
N ALA A 228 14.68 0.88 4.32
CA ALA A 228 14.74 2.05 3.45
C ALA A 228 14.63 3.37 4.24
N LEU A 229 13.72 3.43 5.21
CA LEU A 229 13.58 4.57 6.12
C LEU A 229 14.85 4.79 6.94
N TYR A 230 15.39 3.73 7.55
CA TYR A 230 16.61 3.77 8.36
C TYR A 230 17.79 4.34 7.56
N ARG A 231 18.02 3.83 6.35
CA ARG A 231 19.06 4.33 5.44
C ARG A 231 18.89 5.80 5.09
N LYS A 232 17.66 6.27 4.94
CA LYS A 232 17.35 7.64 4.52
C LYS A 232 17.47 8.66 5.65
N PHE A 233 17.14 8.27 6.88
CA PHE A 233 16.95 9.22 7.98
C PHE A 233 17.94 9.08 9.15
N SER A 234 18.75 8.01 9.20
CA SER A 234 19.64 7.77 10.36
C SER A 234 21.09 8.22 10.14
N PHE A 235 21.53 8.30 8.88
CA PHE A 235 22.87 8.76 8.54
C PHE A 235 22.76 10.16 7.93
N ILE A 236 23.02 11.17 8.77
CA ILE A 236 23.23 12.57 8.38
C ILE A 236 24.73 12.81 8.31
#